data_AF-A0AAV2AE51-F1
#
_entry.id   AF-A0AAV2AE51-F1
#
_cell.length_a   1.000
_cell.length_b   1.000
_cell.length_c   1.000
_cell.angle_alpha   90.00
_cell.angle_beta   90.00
_cell.angle_gamma   90.00
#
_symmetry.space_group_name_H-M   'P 1'
#
loop_
_entity.id
_entity.type
_entity.pdbx_description
1 polymer ?
#
loop_
_entity_poly.entity_id
_entity_poly.type
_entity_poly.pdbx_seq_one_letter_code
_entity_poly.pdbx_strand_id
1 'polypeptide(L)'
;MKFYLFSILSIFCTILTVKGSSEAEIFHINLPPEHMAYYFTSHPIESEACRNSENCPYKSLLDLKKCWGYEKDGAANLRYSTPTCNKSSRGWAKSKAEQVETFFKQGDFGYIQERMDELTDICTPKQKNGSSLECTKFMRFCRGKNIMFDFKTLLNLPEPMRYRDDVIREGQVGGYCKLKKKTLKQQGQHKSPLQSWYAEFEHLTELPKPISSETCDVVISEPTFIMKLDASKYFLFLLKNFEFF
;
A
#
# COMPACT_ATOMS: atom_id res chain seq x y z
N MET A 1 -28.72 -59.97 -49.72
CA MET A 1 -28.24 -59.45 -51.01
C MET A 1 -28.18 -57.92 -50.91
N LYS A 2 -26.97 -57.35 -51.08
CA LYS A 2 -26.63 -55.93 -51.34
C LYS A 2 -27.03 -54.89 -50.28
N PHE A 3 -26.10 -54.34 -49.48
CA PHE A 3 -25.01 -53.38 -49.76
C PHE A 3 -25.41 -51.91 -49.60
N TYR A 4 -24.75 -51.26 -48.62
CA TYR A 4 -24.10 -49.95 -48.64
C TYR A 4 -24.81 -48.61 -48.29
N LEU A 5 -24.05 -47.85 -47.48
CA LEU A 5 -23.86 -46.39 -47.39
C LEU A 5 -25.08 -45.54 -46.96
N PHE A 6 -25.01 -44.71 -45.92
CA PHE A 6 -24.06 -43.60 -45.79
C PHE A 6 -23.81 -43.23 -44.32
N SER A 7 -22.53 -43.10 -43.98
CA SER A 7 -22.04 -42.41 -42.80
C SER A 7 -22.35 -40.92 -42.89
N ILE A 8 -23.00 -40.35 -41.87
CA ILE A 8 -22.99 -38.91 -41.62
C ILE A 8 -22.35 -38.71 -40.24
N LEU A 9 -21.04 -38.51 -40.24
CA LEU A 9 -20.32 -37.98 -39.09
C LEU A 9 -20.75 -36.51 -38.93
N SER A 10 -21.71 -36.26 -38.04
CA SER A 10 -22.01 -34.90 -37.58
C SER A 10 -20.89 -34.48 -36.63
N ILE A 11 -19.91 -33.75 -37.17
CA ILE A 11 -18.91 -33.04 -36.37
C ILE A 11 -19.63 -31.88 -35.70
N PHE A 12 -20.08 -32.08 -34.47
CA PHE A 12 -20.51 -30.99 -33.59
C PHE A 12 -19.26 -30.17 -33.23
N CYS A 13 -19.03 -29.10 -33.97
CA CYS A 13 -18.10 -28.05 -33.59
C CYS A 13 -18.73 -27.29 -32.42
N THR A 14 -18.47 -27.74 -31.19
CA THR A 14 -18.73 -26.95 -29.99
C THR A 14 -17.84 -25.71 -30.06
N ILE A 15 -18.42 -24.60 -30.51
CA ILE A 15 -17.86 -23.27 -30.33
C ILE A 15 -17.74 -23.08 -28.82
N LEU A 16 -16.54 -23.24 -28.30
CA LEU A 16 -16.16 -22.73 -26.99
C LEU A 16 -16.31 -21.21 -27.10
N THR A 17 -17.47 -20.70 -26.69
CA THR A 17 -17.60 -19.29 -26.35
C THR A 17 -16.68 -19.05 -25.17
N VAL A 18 -15.45 -18.62 -25.45
CA VAL A 18 -14.62 -17.92 -24.48
C VAL A 18 -15.51 -16.76 -24.04
N LYS A 19 -16.00 -16.79 -22.80
CA LYS A 19 -16.55 -15.59 -22.17
C LYS A 19 -15.39 -14.61 -22.12
N GLY A 20 -15.28 -13.74 -23.12
CA GLY A 20 -14.52 -12.53 -22.98
C GLY A 20 -15.10 -11.82 -21.77
N SER A 21 -14.29 -11.60 -20.74
CA SER A 21 -14.60 -10.60 -19.72
C SER A 21 -15.00 -9.36 -20.49
N SER A 22 -16.20 -8.84 -20.26
CA SER A 22 -16.62 -7.60 -20.95
C SER A 22 -15.55 -6.55 -20.67
N GLU A 23 -15.04 -5.85 -21.69
CA GLU A 23 -14.01 -4.81 -21.51
C GLU A 23 -14.41 -3.75 -20.46
N ALA A 24 -15.72 -3.61 -20.18
CA ALA A 24 -16.25 -2.80 -19.09
C ALA A 24 -15.79 -3.23 -17.68
N GLU A 25 -15.47 -4.52 -17.45
CA GLU A 25 -14.91 -5.01 -16.18
C GLU A 25 -13.46 -4.56 -15.97
N ILE A 26 -12.72 -4.25 -17.05
CA ILE A 26 -11.29 -3.87 -16.99
C ILE A 26 -11.09 -2.51 -16.30
N PHE A 27 -12.11 -1.64 -16.34
CA PHE A 27 -12.04 -0.29 -15.76
C PHE A 27 -12.91 -0.13 -14.51
N HIS A 28 -13.30 -1.21 -13.84
CA HIS A 28 -14.00 -1.12 -12.57
C HIS A 28 -13.03 -0.77 -11.43
N ILE A 29 -12.51 0.45 -11.46
CA ILE A 29 -11.67 1.01 -10.41
C ILE A 29 -12.60 1.51 -9.30
N ASN A 30 -12.37 1.05 -8.07
CA ASN A 30 -13.15 1.45 -6.90
C ASN A 30 -12.71 2.84 -6.38
N LEU A 31 -12.84 3.85 -7.23
CA LEU A 31 -12.55 5.25 -6.90
C LEU A 31 -13.71 6.16 -7.29
N PRO A 32 -13.98 7.22 -6.50
CA PRO A 32 -14.92 8.27 -6.90
C PRO A 32 -14.55 8.85 -8.27
N PRO A 33 -15.54 9.16 -9.14
CA PRO A 33 -15.28 9.71 -10.48
C PRO A 33 -14.38 10.97 -10.49
N GLU A 34 -14.49 11.81 -9.47
CA GLU A 34 -13.68 13.01 -9.27
C GLU A 34 -12.18 12.72 -9.04
N HIS A 35 -11.82 11.51 -8.61
CA HIS A 35 -10.44 11.10 -8.36
C HIS A 35 -9.77 10.47 -9.57
N MET A 36 -10.54 10.09 -10.59
CA MET A 36 -10.04 9.33 -11.74
C MET A 36 -8.98 10.07 -12.54
N ALA A 37 -9.11 11.39 -12.72
CA ALA A 37 -8.09 12.20 -13.40
C ALA A 37 -6.73 12.17 -12.67
N TYR A 38 -6.76 12.18 -11.34
CA TYR A 38 -5.57 12.09 -10.50
C TYR A 38 -4.94 10.70 -10.59
N TYR A 39 -5.77 9.65 -10.54
CA TYR A 39 -5.35 8.26 -10.72
C TYR A 39 -4.65 8.05 -12.06
N PHE A 40 -5.27 8.41 -13.18
CA PHE A 40 -4.68 8.22 -14.51
C PHE A 40 -3.40 9.04 -14.74
N THR A 41 -3.25 10.18 -14.05
CA THR A 41 -1.99 10.95 -14.11
C THR A 41 -0.84 10.20 -13.44
N SER A 42 -1.10 9.48 -12.35
CA SER A 42 -0.08 8.68 -11.65
C SER A 42 0.08 7.25 -12.19
N HIS A 43 -0.83 6.79 -13.06
CA HIS A 43 -0.91 5.43 -13.60
C HIS A 43 -0.89 5.44 -15.14
N PRO A 44 0.29 5.68 -15.76
CA PRO A 44 0.38 5.87 -17.21
C PRO A 44 0.04 4.61 -18.02
N ILE A 45 0.27 3.42 -17.47
CA ILE A 45 -0.04 2.15 -18.16
C ILE A 45 -1.56 1.99 -18.26
N GLU A 46 -2.26 2.22 -17.17
CA GLU A 46 -3.71 2.15 -17.06
C GLU A 46 -4.38 3.28 -17.85
N SER A 47 -3.77 4.47 -17.87
CA SER A 47 -4.18 5.60 -18.72
C SER A 47 -4.12 5.24 -20.20
N GLU A 48 -3.02 4.63 -20.64
CA GLU A 48 -2.85 4.20 -22.03
C GLU A 48 -3.81 3.04 -22.39
N ALA A 49 -4.03 2.10 -21.47
CA ALA A 49 -5.02 1.05 -21.65
C ALA A 49 -6.45 1.61 -21.82
N CYS A 50 -6.84 2.60 -21.00
CA CYS A 50 -8.11 3.30 -21.13
C CYS A 50 -8.23 4.08 -22.45
N ARG A 51 -7.13 4.73 -22.90
CA ARG A 51 -7.10 5.47 -24.16
C ARG A 51 -7.41 4.58 -25.36
N ASN A 52 -6.80 3.39 -25.38
CA ASN A 52 -6.89 2.45 -26.49
C ASN A 52 -8.17 1.59 -26.47
N SER A 53 -8.85 1.45 -25.33
CA SER A 53 -10.10 0.71 -25.25
C SER A 53 -11.29 1.54 -25.76
N GLU A 54 -12.17 0.98 -26.59
CA GLU A 54 -13.39 1.66 -27.02
C GLU A 54 -14.36 1.92 -25.85
N ASN A 55 -14.37 1.03 -24.87
CA ASN A 55 -15.35 0.97 -23.78
C ASN A 55 -14.92 1.70 -22.49
N CYS A 56 -13.77 2.40 -22.47
CA CYS A 56 -13.36 3.10 -21.26
C CYS A 56 -14.27 4.32 -20.97
N PRO A 57 -14.95 4.39 -19.81
CA PRO A 57 -15.86 5.49 -19.49
C PRO A 57 -15.13 6.78 -19.10
N TYR A 58 -13.81 6.72 -18.90
CA TYR A 58 -13.01 7.83 -18.35
C TYR A 58 -12.16 8.56 -19.40
N LYS A 59 -12.40 8.33 -20.70
CA LYS A 59 -11.61 8.95 -21.79
C LYS A 59 -11.50 10.47 -21.68
N SER A 60 -12.57 11.14 -21.28
CA SER A 60 -12.60 12.60 -21.11
C SER A 60 -11.72 13.11 -19.96
N LEU A 61 -11.27 12.23 -19.06
CA LEU A 61 -10.46 12.57 -17.89
C LEU A 61 -8.96 12.36 -18.13
N LEU A 62 -8.56 11.61 -19.17
CA LEU A 62 -7.16 11.21 -19.40
C LEU A 62 -6.22 12.39 -19.69
N ASP A 63 -6.74 13.45 -20.29
CA ASP A 63 -5.95 14.63 -20.66
C ASP A 63 -6.01 15.75 -19.60
N LEU A 64 -6.77 15.52 -18.51
CA LEU A 64 -6.80 16.43 -17.37
C LEU A 64 -5.54 16.24 -16.53
N LYS A 65 -4.57 17.13 -16.71
CA LYS A 65 -3.36 17.16 -15.88
C LYS A 65 -3.72 17.51 -14.44
N LYS A 66 -3.86 16.51 -13.58
CA LYS A 66 -4.23 16.63 -12.16
C LYS A 66 -3.21 15.85 -11.32
N CYS A 67 -2.89 16.34 -10.13
CA CYS A 67 -1.95 15.66 -9.24
C CYS A 67 -2.47 15.69 -7.80
N TRP A 68 -2.13 14.69 -7.01
CA TRP A 68 -2.52 14.67 -5.60
C TRP A 68 -1.79 15.78 -4.81
N GLY A 69 -0.59 16.12 -5.25
CA GLY A 69 0.25 17.17 -4.72
C GLY A 69 1.52 16.64 -4.06
N TYR A 70 1.64 15.32 -3.85
CA TYR A 70 2.87 14.71 -3.35
C TYR A 70 3.88 14.38 -4.45
N GLU A 71 3.47 14.43 -5.72
CA GLU A 71 4.32 14.20 -6.88
C GLU A 71 5.37 15.33 -7.02
N LYS A 72 6.60 14.97 -7.41
CA LYS A 72 7.73 15.90 -7.45
C LYS A 72 7.53 17.09 -8.40
N ASP A 73 6.87 16.87 -9.52
CA ASP A 73 6.68 17.86 -10.59
C ASP A 73 5.25 18.42 -10.66
N GLY A 74 4.47 18.25 -9.58
CA GLY A 74 3.08 18.70 -9.51
C GLY A 74 2.93 20.20 -9.28
N ALA A 75 2.45 20.94 -10.28
CA ALA A 75 2.16 22.37 -10.14
C ALA A 75 1.05 22.60 -9.09
N ALA A 76 1.21 23.63 -8.25
CA ALA A 76 0.30 23.87 -7.12
C ALA A 76 -1.17 24.05 -7.52
N ASN A 77 -1.43 24.61 -8.69
CA ASN A 77 -2.77 24.81 -9.25
C ASN A 77 -3.43 23.53 -9.79
N LEU A 78 -2.69 22.42 -9.89
CA LEU A 78 -3.18 21.12 -10.37
C LEU A 78 -3.47 20.14 -9.22
N ARG A 79 -3.14 20.52 -7.98
CA ARG A 79 -3.31 19.71 -6.77
C ARG A 79 -4.79 19.36 -6.52
N TYR A 80 -5.01 18.30 -5.75
CA TYR A 80 -6.36 17.85 -5.37
C TYR A 80 -7.16 18.93 -4.66
N SER A 81 -6.52 19.61 -3.71
CA SER A 81 -7.14 20.59 -2.84
C SER A 81 -6.28 21.84 -2.73
N THR A 82 -6.94 22.98 -2.59
CA THR A 82 -6.34 24.20 -2.05
C THR A 82 -7.25 24.69 -0.92
N PRO A 83 -6.82 24.58 0.35
CA PRO A 83 -7.66 24.94 1.49
C PRO A 83 -7.99 26.44 1.46
N THR A 84 -9.24 26.78 1.78
CA THR A 84 -9.64 28.18 1.94
C THR A 84 -9.51 28.60 3.41
N CYS A 85 -8.50 29.41 3.71
CA CYS A 85 -8.25 29.86 5.08
C CYS A 85 -8.93 31.19 5.40
N ASN A 86 -10.20 31.15 5.81
CA ASN A 86 -10.98 32.37 6.11
C ASN A 86 -10.54 33.07 7.42
N LYS A 87 -10.13 32.31 8.43
CA LYS A 87 -9.80 32.84 9.77
C LYS A 87 -8.31 33.22 9.91
N SER A 88 -8.00 34.16 10.79
CA SER A 88 -6.61 34.50 11.14
C SER A 88 -5.87 33.28 11.70
N SER A 89 -4.57 33.18 11.40
CA SER A 89 -3.66 32.12 11.87
C SER A 89 -3.36 32.22 13.37
N ARG A 90 -3.76 33.28 14.08
CA ARG A 90 -3.48 33.45 15.52
C ARG A 90 -2.00 33.21 15.90
N GLY A 91 -1.08 33.53 15.00
CA GLY A 91 0.36 33.52 15.27
C GLY A 91 1.16 32.30 14.80
N TRP A 92 0.55 31.21 14.33
CA TRP A 92 1.31 30.06 13.79
C TRP A 92 1.73 30.20 12.32
N ALA A 93 1.22 31.20 11.61
CA ALA A 93 1.65 31.57 10.25
C ALA A 93 1.63 33.09 10.10
N LYS A 94 2.60 33.66 9.38
CA LYS A 94 2.78 35.11 9.17
C LYS A 94 1.93 35.66 8.03
N SER A 95 1.45 34.80 7.14
CA SER A 95 0.60 35.19 6.00
C SER A 95 -0.48 34.14 5.71
N LYS A 96 -1.48 34.50 4.89
CA LYS A 96 -2.49 33.55 4.40
C LYS A 96 -1.88 32.48 3.50
N ALA A 97 -0.90 32.83 2.67
CA ALA A 97 -0.18 31.88 1.84
C ALA A 97 0.57 30.85 2.69
N GLU A 98 1.26 31.30 3.74
CA GLU A 98 1.91 30.40 4.70
C GLU A 98 0.89 29.53 5.45
N GLN A 99 -0.28 30.09 5.79
CA GLN A 99 -1.36 29.33 6.43
C GLN A 99 -1.82 28.14 5.57
N VAL A 100 -2.03 28.38 4.27
CA VAL A 100 -2.41 27.37 3.27
C VAL A 100 -1.30 26.34 3.09
N GLU A 101 -0.05 26.78 2.95
CA GLU A 101 1.09 25.91 2.73
C GLU A 101 1.40 25.01 3.94
N THR A 102 1.30 25.55 5.16
CA THR A 102 1.44 24.77 6.39
C THR A 102 0.34 23.72 6.52
N PHE A 103 -0.92 24.07 6.21
CA PHE A 103 -2.00 23.08 6.19
C PHE A 103 -1.69 21.99 5.17
N PHE A 104 -1.26 22.36 3.96
CA PHE A 104 -0.93 21.40 2.92
C PHE A 104 0.16 20.41 3.35
N LYS A 105 1.21 20.89 4.02
CA LYS A 105 2.32 20.06 4.52
C LYS A 105 1.98 19.18 5.72
N GLN A 106 1.02 19.58 6.55
CA GLN A 106 0.75 18.89 7.83
C GLN A 106 -0.54 18.07 7.85
N GLY A 107 -1.56 18.50 7.09
CA GLY A 107 -2.91 17.92 7.13
C GLY A 107 -3.47 17.57 5.76
N ASP A 108 -2.68 17.70 4.69
CA ASP A 108 -3.08 17.36 3.32
C ASP A 108 -1.98 16.53 2.62
N PHE A 109 -2.09 16.28 1.32
CA PHE A 109 -1.18 15.45 0.53
C PHE A 109 0.30 15.86 0.60
N GLY A 110 0.62 17.11 0.95
CA GLY A 110 2.01 17.54 1.19
C GLY A 110 2.69 16.78 2.33
N TYR A 111 1.90 16.31 3.31
CA TYR A 111 2.39 15.42 4.36
C TYR A 111 2.99 14.13 3.80
N ILE A 112 2.33 13.54 2.80
CA ILE A 112 2.75 12.28 2.19
C ILE A 112 4.10 12.45 1.48
N GLN A 113 4.29 13.56 0.77
CA GLN A 113 5.56 13.87 0.10
C GLN A 113 6.74 13.86 1.08
N GLU A 114 6.60 14.57 2.20
CA GLU A 114 7.65 14.61 3.21
C GLU A 114 7.93 13.22 3.81
N ARG A 115 6.89 12.39 4.01
CA ARG A 115 7.08 11.00 4.48
C ARG A 115 7.80 10.16 3.43
N MET A 116 7.48 10.33 2.15
CA MET A 116 8.15 9.62 1.06
C MET A 116 9.63 10.01 0.96
N ASP A 117 9.95 11.30 1.09
CA ASP A 117 11.32 11.80 1.05
C ASP A 117 12.15 11.38 2.28
N GLU A 118 11.49 11.02 3.39
CA GLU A 118 12.12 10.48 4.60
C GLU A 118 12.40 8.96 4.54
N LEU A 119 11.91 8.24 3.52
CA LEU A 119 12.08 6.79 3.43
C LEU A 119 13.55 6.42 3.29
N THR A 120 13.98 5.47 4.13
CA THR A 120 15.32 4.91 4.10
C THR A 120 15.26 3.39 4.17
N ASP A 121 16.05 2.68 3.36
CA ASP A 121 16.03 1.22 3.45
C ASP A 121 16.66 0.74 4.76
N ILE A 122 15.91 -0.09 5.47
CA ILE A 122 16.32 -0.86 6.63
C ILE A 122 16.86 -2.22 6.19
N CYS A 123 16.24 -2.82 5.17
CA CYS A 123 16.55 -4.15 4.68
C CYS A 123 16.37 -4.18 3.16
N THR A 124 17.45 -4.50 2.42
CA THR A 124 17.48 -4.46 0.95
C THR A 124 17.47 -5.88 0.35
N PRO A 125 16.69 -6.15 -0.71
CA PRO A 125 16.59 -7.49 -1.28
C PRO A 125 17.93 -8.05 -1.75
N LYS A 126 18.18 -9.34 -1.48
CA LYS A 126 19.40 -10.05 -1.95
C LYS A 126 19.33 -10.51 -3.42
N GLN A 127 18.25 -10.26 -4.16
CA GLN A 127 17.19 -11.25 -4.41
C GLN A 127 15.99 -10.67 -5.18
N LYS A 128 15.64 -11.10 -6.42
CA LYS A 128 14.37 -10.68 -7.08
C LYS A 128 13.13 -11.00 -6.22
N ASN A 129 13.17 -12.14 -5.51
CA ASN A 129 12.16 -12.55 -4.53
C ASN A 129 12.63 -12.35 -3.08
N GLY A 130 13.61 -11.48 -2.86
CA GLY A 130 14.11 -11.14 -1.54
C GLY A 130 13.12 -10.26 -0.78
N SER A 131 13.44 -10.02 0.49
CA SER A 131 12.68 -9.13 1.35
C SER A 131 13.17 -7.70 1.21
N SER A 132 12.25 -6.75 1.30
CA SER A 132 12.57 -5.32 1.43
C SER A 132 11.84 -4.74 2.63
N LEU A 133 12.49 -3.79 3.29
CA LEU A 133 11.85 -2.93 4.28
C LEU A 133 12.52 -1.55 4.20
N GLU A 134 11.71 -0.54 3.95
CA GLU A 134 12.08 0.86 4.04
C GLU A 134 11.12 1.55 5.00
N CYS A 135 11.65 2.51 5.77
CA CYS A 135 10.86 3.20 6.77
C CYS A 135 11.24 4.67 6.83
N THR A 136 10.28 5.48 7.26
CA THR A 136 10.51 6.88 7.64
C THR A 136 11.28 6.95 8.95
N LYS A 137 11.67 8.16 9.36
CA LYS A 137 12.29 8.40 10.66
C LYS A 137 11.50 7.78 11.80
N PHE A 138 12.23 7.14 12.71
CA PHE A 138 11.74 6.39 13.85
C PHE A 138 10.78 5.24 13.52
N MET A 139 10.75 4.78 12.26
CA MET A 139 9.85 3.72 11.79
C MET A 139 8.37 4.02 12.05
N ARG A 140 7.95 5.28 11.87
CA ARG A 140 6.54 5.68 11.96
C ARG A 140 5.71 5.08 10.83
N PHE A 141 6.26 5.10 9.63
CA PHE A 141 5.70 4.43 8.46
C PHE A 141 6.75 3.53 7.85
N CYS A 142 6.33 2.35 7.41
CA CYS A 142 7.19 1.38 6.77
C CYS A 142 6.48 0.78 5.56
N ARG A 143 7.24 0.57 4.49
CA ARG A 143 6.83 -0.20 3.31
C ARG A 143 7.72 -1.43 3.23
N GLY A 144 7.11 -2.60 3.14
CA GLY A 144 7.85 -3.86 3.16
C GLY A 144 7.31 -4.87 2.16
N LYS A 145 8.16 -5.82 1.78
CA LYS A 145 7.80 -6.97 0.93
C LYS A 145 8.47 -8.22 1.48
N ASN A 146 7.73 -9.33 1.46
CA ASN A 146 8.20 -10.64 1.90
C ASN A 146 8.80 -10.58 3.32
N ILE A 147 8.04 -10.07 4.29
CA ILE A 147 8.46 -10.04 5.69
C ILE A 147 7.65 -11.09 6.44
N MET A 148 8.33 -11.90 7.24
CA MET A 148 7.70 -12.92 8.07
C MET A 148 7.56 -12.39 9.50
N PHE A 149 6.39 -12.63 10.09
CA PHE A 149 6.14 -12.48 11.52
C PHE A 149 5.70 -13.83 12.10
N ASP A 150 6.28 -14.22 13.23
CA ASP A 150 5.86 -15.38 14.02
C ASP A 150 5.10 -14.89 15.26
N PHE A 151 3.80 -15.15 15.30
CA PHE A 151 2.92 -14.73 16.40
C PHE A 151 2.61 -15.86 17.40
N LYS A 152 3.28 -17.02 17.33
CA LYS A 152 2.97 -18.18 18.20
C LYS A 152 3.09 -17.87 19.69
N THR A 153 4.01 -16.97 20.06
CA THR A 153 4.21 -16.56 21.45
C THR A 153 3.03 -15.76 22.02
N LEU A 154 2.18 -15.16 21.18
CA LEU A 154 1.01 -14.39 21.62
C LEU A 154 0.02 -15.24 22.43
N LEU A 155 -0.06 -16.55 22.15
CA LEU A 155 -0.93 -17.48 22.87
C LEU A 155 -0.60 -17.58 24.37
N ASN A 156 0.64 -17.28 24.74
CA ASN A 156 1.14 -17.41 26.11
C ASN A 156 1.55 -16.05 26.70
N LEU A 157 1.22 -14.94 26.04
CA LEU A 157 1.62 -13.61 26.49
C LEU A 157 0.74 -13.21 27.71
N PRO A 158 1.34 -12.88 28.88
CA PRO A 158 0.57 -12.59 30.09
C PRO A 158 -0.12 -11.22 30.01
N GLU A 159 -1.34 -11.09 30.53
CA GLU A 159 -2.02 -9.80 30.66
C GLU A 159 -1.33 -8.87 31.68
N PRO A 160 -1.42 -7.53 31.55
CA PRO A 160 -2.16 -6.80 30.53
C PRO A 160 -1.37 -6.65 29.20
N MET A 161 -2.06 -6.79 28.08
CA MET A 161 -1.49 -6.54 26.74
C MET A 161 -1.23 -5.07 26.42
N ARG A 162 -1.89 -4.16 27.16
CA ARG A 162 -1.85 -2.73 26.88
C ARG A 162 -0.44 -2.16 27.15
N TYR A 163 0.04 -1.35 26.21
CA TYR A 163 1.34 -0.66 26.26
C TYR A 163 2.58 -1.58 26.28
N ARG A 164 2.44 -2.84 25.84
CA ARG A 164 3.59 -3.72 25.66
C ARG A 164 4.34 -3.40 24.38
N ASP A 165 5.66 -3.45 24.48
CA ASP A 165 6.60 -3.25 23.38
C ASP A 165 7.50 -4.48 23.15
N ASP A 166 7.24 -5.59 23.86
CA ASP A 166 7.92 -6.88 23.77
C ASP A 166 7.08 -7.97 23.07
N VAL A 167 6.05 -7.53 22.32
CA VAL A 167 5.07 -8.41 21.64
C VAL A 167 5.75 -9.31 20.61
N ILE A 168 6.72 -8.76 19.87
CA ILE A 168 7.54 -9.47 18.89
C ILE A 168 8.95 -9.57 19.44
N ARG A 169 9.48 -10.79 19.54
CA ARG A 169 10.78 -11.06 20.14
C ARG A 169 11.81 -11.48 19.09
N GLU A 170 13.04 -11.70 19.56
CA GLU A 170 14.11 -12.23 18.74
C GLU A 170 13.71 -13.54 18.04
N GLY A 171 14.00 -13.61 16.74
CA GLY A 171 13.63 -14.74 15.87
C GLY A 171 12.19 -14.72 15.36
N GLN A 172 11.35 -13.79 15.84
CA GLN A 172 9.93 -13.73 15.44
C GLN A 172 9.64 -12.77 14.28
N VAL A 173 10.63 -12.02 13.81
CA VAL A 173 10.50 -11.15 12.65
C VAL A 173 11.74 -11.27 11.78
N GLY A 174 11.53 -11.49 10.48
CA GLY A 174 12.63 -11.82 9.59
C GLY A 174 12.34 -11.58 8.11
N GLY A 175 13.41 -11.39 7.35
CA GLY A 175 13.37 -11.29 5.91
C GLY A 175 14.63 -11.82 5.23
N TYR A 176 14.49 -12.36 4.03
CA TYR A 176 15.61 -12.73 3.17
C TYR A 176 16.20 -11.50 2.47
N CYS A 177 17.00 -10.74 3.21
CA CYS A 177 17.57 -9.48 2.76
C CYS A 177 18.94 -9.21 3.39
N LYS A 178 19.56 -8.11 2.95
CA LYS A 178 20.73 -7.52 3.61
C LYS A 178 20.24 -6.43 4.57
N LEU A 179 20.36 -6.69 5.87
CA LEU A 179 19.87 -5.85 6.94
C LEU A 179 20.90 -4.79 7.32
N LYS A 180 20.49 -3.52 7.29
CA LYS A 180 21.29 -2.39 7.77
C LYS A 180 21.13 -2.25 9.29
N LYS A 181 21.72 -3.17 10.06
CA LYS A 181 21.59 -3.25 11.54
C LYS A 181 21.84 -1.93 12.27
N LYS A 182 22.86 -1.17 11.84
CA LYS A 182 23.17 0.15 12.42
C LYS A 182 22.04 1.15 12.19
N THR A 183 21.50 1.21 10.97
CA THR A 183 20.37 2.07 10.59
C THR A 183 19.12 1.69 11.37
N LEU A 184 18.82 0.39 11.49
CA LEU A 184 17.71 -0.11 12.30
C LEU A 184 17.84 0.40 13.75
N LYS A 185 18.98 0.14 14.41
CA LYS A 185 19.21 0.54 15.80
C LYS A 185 19.05 2.05 16.03
N GLN A 186 19.43 2.88 15.06
CA GLN A 186 19.27 4.33 15.15
C GLN A 186 17.81 4.80 15.17
N GLN A 187 16.86 4.01 14.67
CA GLN A 187 15.44 4.37 14.67
C GLN A 187 14.78 4.25 16.05
N GLY A 188 15.44 3.63 17.04
CA GLY A 188 14.85 3.30 18.34
C GLY A 188 14.65 4.46 19.32
N GLN A 189 15.03 5.68 18.95
CA GLN A 189 14.94 6.85 19.85
C GLN A 189 13.50 7.16 20.29
N HIS A 190 12.50 6.80 19.47
CA HIS A 190 11.07 6.99 19.77
C HIS A 190 10.35 5.62 19.84
N LYS A 191 10.96 4.65 20.54
CA LYS A 191 10.30 3.38 20.83
C LYS A 191 9.09 3.62 21.74
N SER A 192 7.88 3.32 21.25
CA SER A 192 6.65 3.42 22.02
C SER A 192 5.55 2.53 21.39
N PRO A 193 4.73 1.82 22.20
CA PRO A 193 3.74 0.83 21.76
C PRO A 193 2.74 1.26 20.66
N LEU A 194 2.54 2.56 20.43
CA LEU A 194 1.54 3.09 19.48
C LEU A 194 2.05 4.27 18.63
N GLN A 195 3.32 4.64 18.75
CA GLN A 195 3.87 5.79 18.01
C GLN A 195 4.75 5.41 16.82
N SER A 196 5.27 4.17 16.83
CA SER A 196 6.16 3.66 15.80
C SER A 196 6.06 2.15 15.68
N TRP A 197 6.55 1.61 14.56
CA TRP A 197 6.76 0.18 14.33
C TRP A 197 8.12 -0.32 14.81
N TYR A 198 8.93 0.54 15.46
CA TYR A 198 10.28 0.17 15.85
C TYR A 198 10.30 -1.04 16.78
N ALA A 199 9.41 -1.10 17.77
CA ALA A 199 9.36 -2.20 18.75
C ALA A 199 9.16 -3.57 18.08
N GLU A 200 8.32 -3.64 17.04
CA GLU A 200 8.03 -4.88 16.32
C GLU A 200 9.15 -5.29 15.38
N PHE A 201 9.98 -4.34 14.95
CA PHE A 201 11.11 -4.57 14.04
C PHE A 201 12.48 -4.50 14.71
N GLU A 202 12.58 -4.19 15.99
CA GLU A 202 13.87 -4.05 16.68
C GLU A 202 14.69 -5.35 16.61
N HIS A 203 13.96 -6.47 16.52
CA HIS A 203 14.47 -7.82 16.39
C HIS A 203 14.46 -8.37 14.96
N LEU A 204 14.33 -7.52 13.94
CA LEU A 204 14.36 -7.95 12.54
C LEU A 204 15.67 -8.69 12.24
N THR A 205 15.55 -9.91 11.72
CA THR A 205 16.68 -10.78 11.40
C THR A 205 16.80 -11.08 9.91
N GLU A 206 18.04 -11.34 9.46
CA GLU A 206 18.28 -11.86 8.12
C GLU A 206 17.98 -13.36 8.10
N LEU A 207 17.05 -13.77 7.25
CA LEU A 207 16.77 -15.18 7.02
C LEU A 207 17.82 -15.79 6.08
N PRO A 208 18.15 -17.09 6.23
CA PRO A 208 19.14 -17.76 5.39
C PRO A 208 18.58 -18.12 4.01
N LYS A 209 17.25 -18.20 3.86
CA LYS A 209 16.55 -18.57 2.63
C LYS A 209 15.34 -17.67 2.42
N PRO A 210 14.87 -17.50 1.16
CA PRO A 210 13.58 -16.86 0.88
C PRO A 210 12.44 -17.51 1.67
N ILE A 211 11.48 -16.70 2.08
CA ILE A 211 10.26 -17.18 2.75
C ILE A 211 9.44 -17.96 1.73
N SER A 212 9.00 -19.15 2.10
CA SER A 212 8.10 -20.00 1.30
C SER A 212 6.69 -19.90 1.84
N SER A 213 5.68 -19.94 0.96
CA SER A 213 4.28 -20.01 1.37
C SER A 213 3.97 -21.22 2.24
N GLU A 214 4.70 -22.32 2.07
CA GLU A 214 4.57 -23.55 2.88
C GLU A 214 5.04 -23.37 4.33
N THR A 215 5.79 -22.31 4.62
CA THR A 215 6.31 -22.03 5.98
C THR A 215 5.42 -21.11 6.81
N CYS A 216 4.32 -20.60 6.23
CA CYS A 216 3.43 -19.64 6.88
C CYS A 216 1.99 -20.17 6.94
N ASP A 217 1.33 -20.00 8.08
CA ASP A 217 -0.09 -20.34 8.24
C ASP A 217 -1.00 -19.37 7.46
N VAL A 218 -0.57 -18.11 7.34
CA VAL A 218 -1.27 -17.04 6.62
C VAL A 218 -0.28 -16.32 5.71
N VAL A 219 -0.64 -16.16 4.44
CA VAL A 219 0.13 -15.42 3.44
C VAL A 219 -0.71 -14.27 2.92
N ILE A 220 -0.16 -13.06 3.02
CA ILE A 220 -0.77 -11.84 2.48
C ILE A 220 -0.04 -11.50 1.19
N SER A 221 -0.68 -11.77 0.04
CA SER A 221 -0.10 -11.54 -1.29
C SER A 221 -0.48 -10.20 -1.91
N GLU A 222 -1.57 -9.60 -1.44
CA GLU A 222 -2.09 -8.33 -1.94
C GLU A 222 -1.54 -7.14 -1.14
N PRO A 223 -1.37 -5.95 -1.76
CA PRO A 223 -1.02 -4.74 -1.04
C PRO A 223 -1.95 -4.53 0.16
N THR A 224 -1.38 -4.52 1.36
CA THR A 224 -2.16 -4.48 2.60
C THR A 224 -1.55 -3.48 3.56
N PHE A 225 -2.42 -2.63 4.12
CA PHE A 225 -2.04 -1.73 5.21
C PHE A 225 -2.16 -2.46 6.54
N ILE A 226 -1.05 -2.53 7.27
CA ILE A 226 -1.03 -3.01 8.65
C ILE A 226 -0.96 -1.76 9.53
N MET A 227 -1.91 -1.63 10.46
CA MET A 227 -2.00 -0.49 11.37
C MET A 227 -2.15 -0.96 12.82
N LYS A 228 -1.51 -0.21 13.72
CA LYS A 228 -1.72 -0.36 15.17
C LYS A 228 -2.88 0.52 15.59
N LEU A 229 -3.84 -0.07 16.31
CA LEU A 229 -5.01 0.65 16.81
C LEU A 229 -4.95 0.70 18.34
N ASP A 230 -5.16 1.88 18.90
CA ASP A 230 -5.41 2.03 20.34
C ASP A 230 -6.89 1.78 20.62
N ALA A 231 -7.22 0.59 21.13
CA ALA A 231 -8.56 0.32 21.62
C ALA A 231 -8.67 0.78 23.08
N SER A 232 -9.10 2.03 23.28
CA SER A 232 -9.23 2.62 24.61
C SER A 232 -10.30 1.92 25.47
N LYS A 233 -11.34 1.34 24.83
CA LYS A 233 -12.36 0.40 25.35
C LYS A 233 -13.42 0.28 24.25
N TYR A 234 -13.73 -0.95 23.84
CA TYR A 234 -14.69 -1.31 22.77
C TYR A 234 -14.21 -0.92 21.35
N PHE A 235 -14.58 -1.76 20.37
CA PHE A 235 -14.20 -1.74 18.94
C PHE A 235 -12.98 -2.59 18.54
N LEU A 236 -13.29 -3.85 18.19
CA LEU A 236 -12.49 -4.67 17.29
C LEU A 236 -12.91 -4.31 15.85
N PHE A 237 -12.14 -3.47 15.16
CA PHE A 237 -12.20 -3.44 13.70
C PHE A 237 -11.08 -4.33 13.18
N LEU A 238 -11.44 -5.52 12.69
CA LEU A 238 -10.72 -6.12 11.58
C LEU A 238 -11.07 -5.25 10.37
N LEU A 239 -10.19 -4.33 10.02
CA LEU A 239 -10.29 -3.61 8.75
C LEU A 239 -9.93 -4.56 7.62
N LYS A 240 -10.87 -5.45 7.25
CA LYS A 240 -10.98 -5.91 5.87
C LYS A 240 -11.56 -4.75 5.09
N ASN A 241 -10.82 -4.31 4.07
CA ASN A 241 -11.13 -3.19 3.17
C ASN A 241 -10.77 -1.81 3.75
N PHE A 242 -9.46 -1.52 3.78
CA PHE A 242 -8.98 -0.16 3.60
C PHE A 242 -8.13 -0.14 2.33
N GLU A 243 -8.79 0.08 1.19
CA GLU A 243 -8.14 0.61 -0.01
C GLU A 243 -8.06 2.12 0.17
N PHE A 244 -6.86 2.64 0.45
CA PHE A 244 -6.55 4.04 0.20
C PHE A 244 -5.14 4.13 -0.41
N PHE A 245 -5.17 4.37 -1.72
CA PHE A 245 -4.16 4.84 -2.68
C PHE A 245 -2.82 4.09 -2.81
#